data_AF-A0A958DIT9-F1
#
_entry.id   AF-A0A958DIT9-F1
#
_cell.length_a   1.000
_cell.length_b   1.000
_cell.length_c   1.000
_cell.angle_alpha   90.00
_cell.angle_beta   90.00
_cell.angle_gamma   90.00
#
_symmetry.space_group_name_H-M   'P 1'
#
loop_
_entity.id
_entity.type
_entity.pdbx_description
1 polymer ?
#
loop_
_entity_poly.entity_id
_entity_poly.type
_entity_poly.pdbx_seq_one_letter_code
_entity_poly.pdbx_strand_id
1 'polypeptide(L)'
;ANVRNHIGTARLEKMLRTDVLVFHGYVELYLEEHWVKATPAFNAALCRRLGVAPLAFDGRHDSLFQQYDSSGGKFMEYLHDYGTFPDVPRELFIDELKKHYPHIFEHPQPYSDELYIMT
;
A
#
# COMPACT_ATOMS: atom_id res chain seq x y z
N ALA A 1 3.29 -2.89 5.91
CA ALA A 1 3.62 -1.62 6.60
C ALA A 1 2.37 -0.77 6.79
N ASN A 2 2.35 0.18 7.74
CA ASN A 2 1.37 1.28 7.70
C ASN A 2 1.99 2.43 6.94
N VAL A 3 1.22 3.05 6.06
CA VAL A 3 1.71 4.10 5.17
C VAL A 3 0.72 5.24 5.12
N ARG A 4 1.22 6.45 4.93
CA ARG A 4 0.38 7.58 4.52
C ARG A 4 0.57 7.79 3.02
N ASN A 5 -0.52 7.65 2.27
CA ASN A 5 -0.51 7.80 0.81
C ASN A 5 -1.47 8.89 0.37
N HIS A 6 -0.95 9.91 -0.32
CA HIS A 6 -1.72 11.06 -0.81
C HIS A 6 -2.10 10.98 -2.31
N ILE A 7 -1.71 9.92 -3.05
CA ILE A 7 -2.05 9.80 -4.48
C ILE A 7 -3.33 8.96 -4.65
N GLY A 8 -4.39 9.58 -5.19
CA GLY A 8 -5.56 8.84 -5.66
C GLY A 8 -6.38 8.14 -4.55
N THR A 9 -6.11 8.46 -3.29
CA THR A 9 -6.70 7.81 -2.11
C THR A 9 -7.94 8.51 -1.56
N ALA A 10 -8.33 9.70 -2.05
CA ALA A 10 -9.38 10.51 -1.42
C ALA A 10 -10.71 9.76 -1.13
N ARG A 11 -11.16 8.88 -2.04
CA ARG A 11 -12.35 8.03 -1.81
C ARG A 11 -12.11 7.01 -0.70
N LEU A 12 -10.94 6.39 -0.71
CA LEU A 12 -10.50 5.41 0.28
C LEU A 12 -10.33 6.06 1.65
N GLU A 13 -9.68 7.22 1.74
CA GLU A 13 -9.52 7.99 2.99
C GLU A 13 -10.87 8.35 3.62
N LYS A 14 -11.85 8.73 2.79
CA LYS A 14 -13.21 9.01 3.26
C LYS A 14 -13.89 7.78 3.85
N MET A 15 -13.66 6.60 3.26
CA MET A 15 -14.19 5.32 3.75
C MET A 15 -13.48 4.87 5.04
N LEU A 16 -12.15 4.98 5.06
CA LEU A 16 -11.30 4.61 6.20
C LEU A 16 -11.39 5.63 7.34
N ARG A 17 -11.89 6.85 7.08
CA ARG A 17 -11.94 7.99 8.01
C ARG A 17 -10.55 8.42 8.52
N THR A 18 -9.51 8.15 7.72
CA THR A 18 -8.11 8.47 8.02
C THR A 18 -7.29 8.47 6.72
N ASP A 19 -6.13 9.11 6.73
CA ASP A 19 -5.14 9.12 5.65
C ASP A 19 -4.08 8.01 5.77
N VAL A 20 -4.19 7.18 6.80
CA VAL A 20 -3.31 6.03 7.04
C VAL A 20 -3.88 4.80 6.36
N LEU A 21 -3.12 4.22 5.44
CA LEU A 21 -3.36 2.89 4.88
C LEU A 21 -2.65 1.86 5.74
N VAL A 22 -3.42 1.21 6.60
CA VAL A 22 -2.98 0.14 7.49
C VAL A 22 -2.73 -1.15 6.73
N PHE A 23 -1.63 -1.82 7.09
CA PHE A 23 -1.22 -3.09 6.50
C PHE A 23 -1.02 -3.07 4.97
N HIS A 24 -0.51 -1.96 4.43
CA HIS A 24 -0.10 -1.85 3.04
C HIS A 24 1.07 -2.79 2.73
N GLY A 25 0.88 -3.68 1.75
CA GLY A 25 1.84 -4.67 1.31
C GLY A 25 2.91 -4.12 0.36
N TYR A 26 4.11 -4.70 0.45
CA TYR A 26 5.13 -4.71 -0.58
C TYR A 26 5.62 -6.15 -0.72
N VAL A 27 6.25 -6.49 -1.84
CA VAL A 27 6.80 -7.83 -2.08
C VAL A 27 8.30 -7.84 -1.90
N GLU A 28 8.83 -8.94 -1.35
CA GLU A 28 10.26 -9.24 -1.37
C GLU A 28 10.52 -10.35 -2.38
N LEU A 29 11.50 -10.13 -3.24
CA LEU A 29 11.88 -11.03 -4.33
C LEU A 29 13.32 -11.47 -4.10
N TYR A 30 13.58 -12.77 -4.17
CA TYR A 30 14.95 -13.30 -4.13
C TYR A 30 15.47 -13.45 -5.56
N LEU A 31 16.34 -12.55 -5.99
CA LEU A 31 16.88 -12.45 -7.35
C LEU A 31 18.40 -12.31 -7.30
N GLU A 32 19.12 -12.98 -8.21
CA GLU A 32 20.59 -12.90 -8.30
C GLU A 32 21.30 -13.10 -6.94
N GLU A 33 20.80 -14.02 -6.10
CA GLU A 33 21.29 -14.30 -4.73
C GLU A 33 21.08 -13.19 -3.67
N HIS A 34 20.27 -12.17 -3.98
CA HIS A 34 19.96 -11.04 -3.10
C HIS A 34 18.44 -10.85 -2.93
N TRP A 35 18.03 -10.28 -1.81
CA TRP A 35 16.65 -9.84 -1.58
C TRP A 35 16.46 -8.41 -2.10
N VAL A 36 15.41 -8.21 -2.90
CA VAL A 36 15.00 -6.89 -3.39
C VAL A 36 13.53 -6.66 -3.11
N LYS A 37 13.17 -5.44 -2.68
CA LYS A 37 11.80 -5.06 -2.34
C LYS A 37 11.13 -4.30 -3.48
N ALA A 38 9.85 -4.56 -3.72
CA ALA A 38 9.07 -3.84 -4.72
C ALA A 38 7.64 -3.55 -4.24
N THR A 39 7.12 -2.37 -4.54
CA THR A 39 5.71 -2.00 -4.29
C THR A 39 4.91 -2.02 -5.61
N PRO A 40 4.21 -3.13 -5.96
CA PRO A 40 3.50 -3.26 -7.23
C PRO A 40 2.09 -2.63 -7.20
N ALA A 41 1.90 -1.51 -6.51
CA ALA A 41 0.57 -0.93 -6.27
C ALA A 41 -0.03 -0.19 -7.49
N PHE A 42 0.81 0.39 -8.36
CA PHE A 42 0.35 1.25 -9.46
C PHE A 42 0.89 0.79 -10.81
N ASN A 43 -0.03 0.51 -11.75
CA ASN A 43 0.34 0.23 -13.13
C ASN A 43 0.49 1.52 -13.97
N ALA A 44 1.12 1.39 -15.14
CA ALA A 44 1.39 2.54 -16.01
C ALA A 44 0.14 3.33 -16.44
N ALA A 45 -1.01 2.67 -16.61
CA ALA A 45 -2.25 3.33 -16.98
C ALA A 45 -2.80 4.20 -15.83
N LEU A 46 -2.73 3.70 -14.59
CA LEU A 46 -3.13 4.43 -13.40
C LEU A 46 -2.17 5.58 -13.11
N CYS A 47 -0.86 5.36 -13.20
CA CYS A 47 0.15 6.42 -13.05
C CYS A 47 -0.08 7.58 -14.01
N ARG A 48 -0.40 7.31 -15.29
CA ARG A 48 -0.77 8.36 -16.27
C ARG A 48 -2.01 9.15 -15.85
N ARG A 49 -3.04 8.50 -15.31
CA ARG A 49 -4.26 9.17 -14.83
C ARG A 49 -4.00 10.05 -13.60
N LEU A 50 -3.06 9.63 -12.75
CA LEU A 50 -2.68 10.31 -11.52
C LEU A 50 -1.58 11.36 -11.72
N GLY A 51 -0.99 11.46 -12.92
CA GLY A 51 0.06 12.43 -13.23
C GLY A 51 1.41 12.12 -12.58
N VAL A 52 1.67 10.86 -12.25
CA VAL A 52 2.90 10.39 -11.59
C VAL A 52 3.63 9.36 -12.45
N ALA A 53 4.93 9.17 -12.21
CA ALA A 53 5.69 8.11 -12.87
C ALA A 53 5.44 6.75 -12.20
N PRO A 54 5.39 5.64 -12.95
CA PRO A 54 5.51 4.30 -12.37
C PRO A 54 6.84 4.14 -11.64
N LEU A 55 6.85 3.33 -10.58
CA LEU A 55 8.08 2.90 -9.95
C LEU A 55 8.90 2.05 -10.94
N ALA A 56 10.18 2.40 -11.09
CA ALA A 56 11.12 1.62 -11.87
C ALA A 56 11.63 0.46 -11.02
N PHE A 57 11.68 -0.73 -11.62
CA PHE A 57 12.21 -1.93 -10.99
C PHE A 57 13.26 -2.54 -11.92
N ASP A 58 14.51 -2.58 -11.46
CA ASP A 58 15.65 -3.13 -12.21
C ASP A 58 16.08 -4.53 -11.72
N GLY A 59 15.37 -5.07 -10.72
CA GLY A 59 15.68 -6.36 -10.11
C GLY A 59 16.87 -6.35 -9.15
N ARG A 60 17.51 -5.20 -8.93
CA ARG A 60 18.75 -5.06 -8.15
C ARG A 60 18.64 -4.08 -6.98
N HIS A 61 17.80 -3.07 -7.12
CA HIS A 61 17.58 -2.05 -6.09
C HIS A 61 16.13 -2.05 -5.62
N ASP A 62 15.94 -1.72 -4.35
CA ASP A 62 14.61 -1.57 -3.76
C ASP A 62 13.79 -0.50 -4.49
N SER A 63 12.55 -0.86 -4.80
CA SER A 63 11.58 -0.01 -5.48
C SER A 63 10.35 0.19 -4.60
N LEU A 64 10.52 1.01 -3.56
CA LEU A 64 9.53 1.20 -2.48
C LEU A 64 8.84 2.57 -2.50
N PHE A 65 9.59 3.65 -2.74
CA PHE A 65 9.13 5.01 -2.47
C PHE A 65 8.47 5.64 -3.69
N GLN A 66 7.14 5.50 -3.80
CA GLN A 66 6.35 6.19 -4.83
C GLN A 66 6.41 7.71 -4.62
N GLN A 67 6.76 8.45 -5.67
CA GLN A 67 6.73 9.91 -5.70
C GLN A 67 5.30 10.44 -5.81
N TYR A 68 4.99 11.50 -5.04
CA TYR A 68 3.67 12.14 -4.94
C TYR A 68 3.37 13.17 -6.03
N ASP A 69 4.39 13.72 -6.69
CA ASP A 69 4.22 14.74 -7.72
C ASP A 69 5.40 14.72 -8.70
N SER A 70 5.18 15.31 -9.88
CA SER A 70 6.21 15.50 -10.90
C SER A 70 7.27 16.54 -10.53
N SER A 71 7.08 17.28 -9.42
CA SER A 71 8.07 18.21 -8.86
C SER A 71 9.06 17.54 -7.90
N GLY A 72 8.90 16.24 -7.62
CA GLY A 72 9.84 15.42 -6.84
C GLY A 72 9.85 15.71 -5.33
N GLY A 73 8.84 16.38 -4.78
CA GLY A 73 8.92 17.00 -3.45
C GLY A 73 8.41 16.16 -2.27
N LYS A 74 7.55 15.17 -2.50
CA LYS A 74 6.95 14.37 -1.43
C LYS A 74 6.99 12.88 -1.78
N PHE A 75 7.28 12.04 -0.77
CA PHE A 75 7.33 10.57 -0.88
C PHE A 75 6.47 9.92 0.18
N MET A 76 6.03 8.69 -0.11
CA MET A 76 5.27 7.84 0.80
C MET A 76 5.92 7.71 2.15
N GLU A 77 5.14 8.04 3.19
CA GLU A 77 5.60 7.97 4.56
C GLU A 77 5.28 6.59 5.13
N TYR A 78 6.31 5.89 5.60
CA TYR A 78 6.18 4.63 6.30
C TYR A 78 6.07 4.90 7.80
N LEU A 79 4.91 4.57 8.37
CA LEU A 79 4.57 4.83 9.76
C LEU A 79 4.83 3.63 10.67
N HIS A 80 4.77 2.42 10.11
CA HIS A 80 5.01 1.18 10.84
C HIS A 80 5.46 0.07 9.90
N ASP A 81 6.38 -0.78 10.33
CA ASP A 81 6.78 -1.99 9.62
C ASP A 81 6.36 -3.23 10.42
N TYR A 82 5.60 -4.12 9.77
CA TYR A 82 5.17 -5.40 10.35
C TYR A 82 6.20 -6.52 10.09
N GLY A 83 7.22 -6.26 9.27
CA GLY A 83 8.19 -7.25 8.84
C GLY A 83 7.73 -8.09 7.65
N THR A 84 8.49 -9.14 7.39
CA THR A 84 8.32 -10.03 6.24
C THR A 84 7.71 -11.35 6.67
N PHE A 85 6.75 -11.83 5.88
CA PHE A 85 6.04 -13.08 6.12
C PHE A 85 6.14 -13.98 4.88
N PRO A 86 6.24 -15.31 5.06
CA PRO A 86 6.29 -16.23 3.92
C PRO A 86 4.96 -16.35 3.16
N ASP A 87 3.86 -15.94 3.80
CA ASP A 87 2.50 -15.85 3.25
C ASP A 87 1.74 -14.72 3.98
N VAL A 88 0.55 -14.37 3.50
CA VAL A 88 -0.30 -13.32 4.09
C VAL A 88 -0.64 -13.68 5.55
N PRO A 89 -0.21 -12.87 6.54
CA PRO A 89 -0.50 -13.13 7.95
C PRO A 89 -1.93 -12.72 8.29
N ARG A 90 -2.89 -13.53 7.83
CA ARG A 90 -4.33 -13.20 7.82
C ARG A 90 -4.87 -12.73 9.17
N GLU A 91 -4.48 -13.38 10.26
CA GLU A 91 -4.96 -13.04 11.60
C GLU A 91 -4.48 -11.64 12.02
N LEU A 92 -3.16 -11.40 11.90
CA LEU A 92 -2.58 -10.09 12.16
C LEU A 92 -3.18 -8.99 11.27
N PHE A 93 -3.38 -9.28 9.99
CA PHE A 93 -4.02 -8.36 9.05
C PHE A 93 -5.42 -7.96 9.54
N ILE A 94 -6.27 -8.93 9.87
CA ILE A 94 -7.63 -8.67 10.33
C ILE A 94 -7.63 -7.91 11.66
N ASP A 95 -6.74 -8.26 12.59
CA ASP A 95 -6.67 -7.62 13.90
C ASP A 95 -6.23 -6.15 13.79
N GLU A 96 -5.25 -5.85 12.93
CA GLU A 96 -4.83 -4.48 12.67
C GLU A 96 -5.92 -3.67 11.96
N LEU A 97 -6.66 -4.27 11.00
CA LEU A 97 -7.81 -3.60 10.39
C LEU A 97 -8.91 -3.29 11.42
N LYS A 98 -9.26 -4.22 12.31
CA LYS A 98 -10.28 -3.99 13.35
C LYS A 98 -9.87 -2.90 14.33
N LYS A 99 -8.59 -2.88 14.71
CA LYS A 99 -8.01 -1.90 15.62
C LYS A 99 -8.04 -0.49 15.04
N HIS A 100 -7.73 -0.35 13.75
CA HIS A 100 -7.62 0.97 13.11
C HIS A 100 -8.90 1.44 12.42
N TYR A 101 -9.78 0.53 12.01
CA TYR A 101 -11.04 0.82 11.32
C TYR A 101 -12.24 0.10 11.96
N PRO A 102 -12.49 0.24 13.27
CA PRO A 102 -13.56 -0.50 13.96
C PRO A 102 -14.94 -0.29 13.33
N HIS A 103 -15.20 0.92 12.80
CA HIS A 103 -16.46 1.28 12.15
C HIS A 103 -16.79 0.47 10.89
N ILE A 104 -15.80 -0.15 10.26
CA ILE A 104 -16.01 -1.04 9.10
C ILE A 104 -16.58 -2.40 9.55
N PHE A 105 -16.28 -2.83 10.77
CA PHE A 105 -16.68 -4.14 11.30
C PHE A 105 -17.96 -4.09 12.15
N GLU A 106 -18.35 -2.92 12.66
CA GLU A 106 -19.56 -2.72 13.47
C GLU A 106 -20.86 -2.78 12.66
N HIS A 107 -20.81 -2.45 11.36
CA HIS A 107 -21.94 -2.50 10.45
C HIS A 107 -21.50 -3.11 9.12
N PRO A 108 -21.61 -4.44 8.94
CA PRO A 108 -21.31 -5.08 7.66
C PRO A 108 -22.35 -4.63 6.62
N GLN A 109 -22.10 -3.49 6.00
CA GLN A 109 -22.66 -3.16 4.70
C GLN A 109 -22.12 -4.19 3.71
N PRO A 110 -22.90 -4.60 2.69
CA PRO A 110 -22.42 -5.53 1.69
C PRO A 110 -21.43 -4.79 0.78
N TYR A 111 -20.19 -4.60 1.21
CA TYR A 111 -19.18 -3.91 0.40
C TYR A 111 -18.51 -4.86 -0.58
N SER A 112 -18.61 -4.41 -1.83
CA SER A 112 -17.93 -4.83 -3.05
C SER A 112 -16.42 -4.94 -2.91
N ASP A 113 -15.82 -5.78 -3.77
CA ASP A 113 -14.42 -6.10 -4.10
C ASP A 113 -13.27 -5.09 -3.79
N GLU A 114 -13.54 -3.85 -3.41
CA GLU A 114 -12.54 -2.80 -3.13
C GLU A 114 -11.67 -3.11 -1.89
N LEU A 115 -12.12 -3.92 -0.93
CA LEU A 115 -11.30 -4.32 0.22
C LEU A 115 -10.15 -5.27 -0.17
N TYR A 116 -10.29 -6.01 -1.29
CA TYR A 116 -9.25 -6.88 -1.83
C TYR A 116 -8.09 -6.13 -2.47
N ILE A 117 -8.21 -4.82 -2.70
CA ILE A 117 -7.18 -4.00 -3.36
C ILE A 117 -6.03 -3.63 -2.38
N MET A 118 -6.15 -3.96 -1.09
CA MET A 118 -5.09 -3.69 -0.11
C MET A 118 -4.02 -4.78 0.00
N THR A 119 -4.17 -5.90 -0.72
CA THR A 119 -3.15 -6.96 -0.82
C THR A 119 -2.30 -6.81 -2.06
#